data_AF-A0A2E3W0Z6-F1
#
_entry.id   AF-A0A2E3W0Z6-F1
#
_cell.length_a   1.000
_cell.length_b   1.000
_cell.length_c   1.000
_cell.angle_alpha   90.00
_cell.angle_beta   90.00
_cell.angle_gamma   90.00
#
_symmetry.space_group_name_H-M   'P 1'
#
loop_
_entity.id
_entity.type
_entity.pdbx_description
1 polymer ?
#
loop_
_entity_poly.entity_id
_entity_poly.type
_entity_poly.pdbx_seq_one_letter_code
_entity_poly.pdbx_strand_id
1 'polypeptide(L)'
;MIKIEEIKKSNFTKARFGFLILSLLIMPRVANAEYEAPTSYNVSILSVLIGPTKADGKKWDATFNFGKAASGALSSLPVSGIIPAPAINALIKGAPSGSAAPEVYGTIKHIGPTTAGLAAIAGTPLALRKRSNVIKNTYTPEFNTEYLAWPMFKDTRFRIKLWDKDIKDDDPIGTVELVEKDIKLAVKIGKPIWIKVNEQSRNQVLFVQISASKALEHAPPKMIGTPYY
;
A
#
# COMPACT_ATOMS: atom_id res chain seq x y z
N MET A 1 54.89 -18.29 23.56
CA MET A 1 54.41 -19.14 24.65
C MET A 1 52.97 -18.71 24.96
N ILE A 2 51.96 -19.41 24.41
CA ILE A 2 50.53 -19.09 24.60
C ILE A 2 49.83 -20.40 24.96
N LYS A 3 49.19 -20.43 26.13
CA LYS A 3 48.48 -21.57 26.70
C LYS A 3 47.18 -21.82 25.92
N ILE A 4 46.97 -23.07 25.51
CA ILE A 4 45.71 -23.58 24.94
C ILE A 4 44.90 -24.12 26.11
N GLU A 5 43.71 -23.55 26.37
CA GLU A 5 42.77 -24.04 27.38
C GLU A 5 41.85 -25.14 26.84
N GLU A 6 41.46 -25.99 27.78
CA GLU A 6 41.06 -27.38 27.64
C GLU A 6 39.55 -27.53 27.47
N ILE A 7 39.14 -28.39 26.53
CA ILE A 7 37.74 -28.69 26.21
C ILE A 7 37.16 -29.66 27.27
N LYS A 8 36.21 -29.19 28.09
CA LYS A 8 35.43 -30.06 28.99
C LYS A 8 34.34 -30.82 28.21
N LYS A 9 34.52 -32.15 28.11
CA LYS A 9 33.49 -33.11 27.72
C LYS A 9 32.52 -33.33 28.89
N SER A 10 31.23 -33.04 28.71
CA SER A 10 30.19 -33.46 29.67
C SER A 10 29.50 -34.74 29.19
N ASN A 11 29.64 -35.80 29.98
CA ASN A 11 28.93 -37.07 29.84
C ASN A 11 27.43 -36.85 30.09
N PHE A 12 26.58 -37.11 29.09
CA PHE A 12 25.14 -37.18 29.29
C PHE A 12 24.67 -38.63 29.26
N THR A 13 24.11 -39.02 30.41
CA THR A 13 23.79 -40.37 30.84
C THR A 13 22.54 -40.90 30.14
N LYS A 14 22.60 -42.18 29.77
CA LYS A 14 21.47 -43.00 29.31
C LYS A 14 20.34 -43.00 30.35
N ALA A 15 19.13 -42.61 29.93
CA ALA A 15 17.90 -42.89 30.67
C ALA A 15 16.78 -43.36 29.73
N ARG A 16 16.55 -44.66 29.79
CA ARG A 16 15.25 -45.38 29.76
C ARG A 16 14.32 -45.22 28.54
N PHE A 17 14.40 -46.27 27.72
CA PHE A 17 13.28 -46.98 27.10
C PHE A 17 12.03 -47.04 28.00
N GLY A 18 10.86 -46.73 27.43
CA GLY A 18 9.57 -47.16 27.99
C GLY A 18 8.46 -46.11 27.89
N PHE A 19 7.97 -45.80 26.68
CA PHE A 19 6.57 -45.41 26.44
C PHE A 19 6.28 -45.61 24.95
N LEU A 20 5.83 -46.81 24.59
CA LEU A 20 5.23 -47.12 23.31
C LEU A 20 3.71 -47.16 23.53
N ILE A 21 2.95 -46.69 22.53
CA ILE A 21 1.50 -46.82 22.35
C ILE A 21 0.65 -45.74 23.06
N LEU A 22 0.33 -44.67 22.32
CA LEU A 22 -1.04 -44.29 21.90
C LEU A 22 -1.09 -42.84 21.38
N SER A 23 -0.19 -42.45 20.47
CA SER A 23 -0.39 -41.24 19.64
C SER A 23 -1.19 -41.63 18.41
N LEU A 24 -2.44 -42.04 18.66
CA LEU A 24 -3.44 -42.23 17.62
C LEU A 24 -3.68 -40.87 16.98
N LEU A 25 -3.14 -40.67 15.78
CA LEU A 25 -3.76 -39.95 14.66
C LEU A 25 -4.70 -38.80 15.05
N ILE A 26 -4.22 -37.80 15.79
CA ILE A 26 -4.66 -36.44 15.50
C ILE A 26 -3.85 -36.03 14.27
N MET A 27 -4.13 -36.69 13.13
CA MET A 27 -3.96 -35.97 11.89
C MET A 27 -4.83 -34.74 12.09
N PRO A 28 -4.27 -33.52 12.08
CA PRO A 28 -5.14 -32.36 11.97
C PRO A 28 -6.05 -32.72 10.81
N ARG A 29 -7.37 -32.74 11.06
CA ARG A 29 -8.32 -32.57 9.98
C ARG A 29 -7.87 -31.27 9.36
N VAL A 30 -6.99 -31.36 8.36
CA VAL A 30 -6.82 -30.35 7.35
C VAL A 30 -8.20 -30.41 6.73
N ALA A 31 -9.11 -29.64 7.32
CA ALA A 31 -10.32 -29.27 6.66
C ALA A 31 -9.77 -28.64 5.39
N ASN A 32 -9.84 -29.41 4.30
CA ASN A 32 -9.77 -28.90 2.96
C ASN A 32 -11.00 -27.99 2.87
N ALA A 33 -10.93 -26.82 3.52
CA ALA A 33 -11.68 -25.68 3.08
C ALA A 33 -11.24 -25.56 1.64
N GLU A 34 -12.11 -25.98 0.72
CA GLU A 34 -11.94 -25.74 -0.69
C GLU A 34 -11.66 -24.26 -0.80
N TYR A 35 -10.37 -23.92 -0.96
CA TYR A 35 -9.96 -22.56 -1.14
C TYR A 35 -10.49 -22.22 -2.51
N GLU A 36 -11.61 -21.49 -2.55
CA GLU A 36 -12.10 -20.92 -3.79
C GLU A 36 -10.91 -20.23 -4.48
N ALA A 37 -10.68 -20.60 -5.73
CA ALA A 37 -9.59 -20.02 -6.49
C ALA A 37 -9.70 -18.50 -6.44
N PRO A 38 -8.63 -17.77 -6.08
CA PRO A 38 -8.70 -16.33 -5.94
C PRO A 38 -9.09 -15.70 -7.28
N THR A 39 -10.02 -14.74 -7.25
CA THR A 39 -10.34 -13.98 -8.45
C THR A 39 -9.18 -13.03 -8.76
N SER A 40 -8.73 -13.03 -10.02
CA SER A 40 -7.69 -12.12 -10.48
C SER A 40 -8.27 -10.81 -11.00
N TYR A 41 -7.59 -9.70 -10.69
CA TYR A 41 -7.98 -8.36 -11.12
C TYR A 41 -6.82 -7.63 -11.77
N ASN A 42 -7.13 -6.73 -12.71
CA ASN A 42 -6.23 -5.66 -13.10
C ASN A 42 -6.49 -4.47 -12.17
N VAL A 43 -5.45 -3.89 -11.60
CA VAL A 43 -5.53 -2.75 -10.68
C VAL A 43 -4.51 -1.71 -11.11
N SER A 44 -4.96 -0.47 -11.34
CA SER A 44 -4.06 0.65 -11.62
C SER A 44 -4.19 1.72 -10.54
N ILE A 45 -3.04 2.18 -10.04
CA ILE A 45 -2.94 3.34 -9.16
C ILE A 45 -2.68 4.56 -10.03
N LEU A 46 -3.66 5.47 -10.06
CA LEU A 46 -3.69 6.57 -11.03
C LEU A 46 -3.22 7.88 -10.43
N SER A 47 -3.60 8.20 -9.20
CA SER A 47 -3.24 9.46 -8.56
C SER A 47 -3.45 9.39 -7.05
N VAL A 48 -2.94 10.38 -6.32
CA VAL A 48 -3.38 10.67 -4.96
C VAL A 48 -3.77 12.13 -4.82
N LEU A 49 -4.64 12.45 -3.87
CA LEU A 49 -4.87 13.82 -3.44
C LEU A 49 -4.20 14.02 -2.08
N ILE A 50 -3.19 14.88 -2.04
CA ILE A 50 -2.42 15.22 -0.85
C ILE A 50 -3.07 16.40 -0.15
N GLY A 51 -3.13 16.33 1.18
CA GLY A 51 -3.64 17.40 2.02
C GLY A 51 -2.71 18.63 2.02
N PRO A 52 -3.24 19.82 2.31
CA PRO A 52 -2.47 21.07 2.31
C PRO A 52 -1.49 21.22 3.47
N THR A 53 -1.59 20.36 4.49
CA THR A 53 -0.79 20.45 5.72
C THR A 53 -0.10 19.12 6.00
N LYS A 54 1.02 19.22 6.70
CA LYS A 54 1.72 18.10 7.33
C LYS A 54 0.91 17.50 8.48
N ALA A 55 1.34 16.36 8.99
CA ALA A 55 0.69 15.66 10.09
C ALA A 55 0.57 16.49 11.39
N ASP A 56 1.47 17.45 11.60
CA ASP A 56 1.47 18.35 12.76
C ASP A 56 0.65 19.63 12.53
N GLY A 57 -0.08 19.71 11.40
CA GLY A 57 -0.87 20.88 11.02
C GLY A 57 -0.04 22.02 10.43
N LYS A 58 1.30 21.93 10.42
CA LYS A 58 2.13 22.90 9.69
C LYS A 58 1.89 22.76 8.20
N LYS A 59 2.12 23.85 7.48
CA LYS A 59 2.02 23.88 6.02
C LYS A 59 3.22 23.11 5.42
N TRP A 60 3.07 22.61 4.20
CA TRP A 60 4.20 22.07 3.44
C TRP A 60 5.30 23.13 3.28
N ASP A 61 4.90 24.36 2.96
CA ASP A 61 5.74 25.57 2.98
C ASP A 61 5.08 26.70 3.80
N ALA A 62 5.89 27.48 4.53
CA ALA A 62 5.49 28.48 5.51
C ALA A 62 4.57 29.59 4.95
N THR A 63 4.60 29.84 3.64
CA THR A 63 3.94 30.99 3.01
C THR A 63 2.47 30.77 2.61
N PHE A 64 1.92 29.56 2.75
CA PHE A 64 0.61 29.24 2.17
C PHE A 64 -0.60 29.36 3.13
N ASN A 65 -1.73 29.98 2.75
CA ASN A 65 -2.97 29.92 3.54
C ASN A 65 -4.07 29.10 2.83
N PHE A 66 -4.54 28.01 3.46
CA PHE A 66 -5.64 27.21 2.91
C PHE A 66 -6.93 28.02 2.92
N GLY A 67 -7.47 28.29 1.72
CA GLY A 67 -8.69 29.05 1.57
C GLY A 67 -9.87 28.40 2.29
N LYS A 68 -10.71 29.20 2.94
CA LYS A 68 -11.91 28.71 3.67
C LYS A 68 -12.79 27.77 2.83
N ALA A 69 -12.88 28.01 1.53
CA ALA A 69 -13.66 27.19 0.60
C ALA A 69 -13.17 25.73 0.54
N ALA A 70 -11.86 25.50 0.53
CA ALA A 70 -11.29 24.16 0.45
C ALA A 70 -11.44 23.42 1.80
N SER A 71 -11.36 24.13 2.93
CA SER A 71 -11.66 23.55 4.24
C SER A 71 -13.12 23.12 4.36
N GLY A 72 -14.05 23.95 3.87
CA GLY A 72 -15.47 23.62 3.82
C GLY A 72 -15.75 22.40 2.96
N ALA A 73 -15.15 22.33 1.76
CA ALA A 73 -15.27 21.19 0.87
C ALA A 73 -14.73 19.90 1.49
N LEU A 74 -13.61 19.92 2.21
CA LEU A 74 -13.07 18.72 2.87
C LEU A 74 -14.00 18.22 3.99
N SER A 75 -14.59 19.15 4.76
CA SER A 75 -15.49 18.83 5.86
C SER A 75 -16.85 18.28 5.42
N SER A 76 -17.28 18.57 4.19
CA SER A 76 -18.54 18.06 3.63
C SER A 76 -18.40 16.71 2.93
N LEU A 77 -17.18 16.20 2.77
CA LEU A 77 -16.96 14.89 2.17
C LEU A 77 -17.40 13.78 3.14
N PRO A 78 -18.12 12.76 2.64
CA PRO A 78 -18.55 11.65 3.48
C PRO A 78 -17.34 10.99 4.16
N VAL A 79 -17.58 10.50 5.39
CA VAL A 79 -16.54 9.83 6.20
C VAL A 79 -16.07 8.54 5.53
N SER A 80 -16.93 7.91 4.73
CA SER A 80 -16.63 6.68 3.99
C SER A 80 -17.20 6.71 2.57
N GLY A 81 -16.55 6.01 1.63
CA GLY A 81 -17.10 5.70 0.32
C GLY A 81 -16.44 6.45 -0.85
N ILE A 82 -17.13 6.44 -1.99
CA ILE A 82 -16.68 7.06 -3.25
C ILE A 82 -16.95 8.56 -3.18
N ILE A 83 -15.93 9.36 -3.44
CA ILE A 83 -16.10 10.81 -3.55
C ILE A 83 -16.49 11.20 -4.99
N PRO A 84 -17.52 12.03 -5.17
CA PRO A 84 -17.86 12.57 -6.50
C PRO A 84 -16.70 13.37 -7.09
N ALA A 85 -16.40 13.15 -8.37
CA ALA A 85 -15.34 13.87 -9.08
C ALA A 85 -15.47 15.41 -9.00
N PRO A 86 -16.68 16.04 -9.04
CA PRO A 86 -16.80 17.48 -8.86
C PRO A 86 -16.27 17.99 -7.51
N ALA A 87 -16.45 17.23 -6.43
CA ALA A 87 -15.96 17.62 -5.12
C ALA A 87 -14.43 17.54 -5.03
N ILE A 88 -13.84 16.49 -5.63
CA ILE A 88 -12.38 16.40 -5.78
C ILE A 88 -11.84 17.55 -6.64
N ASN A 89 -12.48 17.84 -7.77
CA ASN A 89 -12.06 18.94 -8.64
C ASN A 89 -12.15 20.30 -7.94
N ALA A 90 -13.13 20.52 -7.06
CA ALA A 90 -13.22 21.73 -6.24
C ALA A 90 -12.05 21.83 -5.24
N LEU A 91 -11.68 20.71 -4.61
CA LEU A 91 -10.50 20.65 -3.72
C LEU A 91 -9.21 20.93 -4.49
N ILE A 92 -9.02 20.31 -5.66
CA ILE A 92 -7.84 20.51 -6.52
C ILE A 92 -7.75 21.97 -6.96
N LYS A 93 -8.86 22.58 -7.41
CA LYS A 93 -8.90 23.98 -7.83
C LYS A 93 -8.65 24.96 -6.67
N GLY A 94 -9.02 24.57 -5.45
CA GLY A 94 -8.77 25.35 -4.24
C GLY A 94 -7.39 25.13 -3.63
N ALA A 95 -6.66 24.11 -4.08
CA ALA A 95 -5.30 23.85 -3.65
C ALA A 95 -4.35 24.91 -4.24
N PRO A 96 -3.33 25.34 -3.48
CA PRO A 96 -2.36 26.28 -4.01
C PRO A 96 -1.55 25.61 -5.12
N SER A 97 -1.23 26.39 -6.15
CA SER A 97 -0.24 26.00 -7.15
C SER A 97 1.12 26.61 -6.82
N GLY A 98 2.19 26.05 -7.40
CA GLY A 98 3.55 26.59 -7.27
C GLY A 98 4.41 25.86 -6.24
N SER A 99 5.52 26.49 -5.82
CA SER A 99 6.58 25.89 -5.00
C SER A 99 6.17 25.47 -3.60
N ALA A 100 4.96 25.85 -3.15
CA ALA A 100 4.43 25.48 -1.84
C ALA A 100 3.80 24.07 -1.81
N ALA A 101 3.77 23.36 -2.95
CA ALA A 101 3.25 22.01 -3.07
C ALA A 101 4.39 20.98 -3.02
N PRO A 102 4.14 19.76 -2.52
CA PRO A 102 5.20 18.76 -2.35
C PRO A 102 5.80 18.28 -3.69
N GLU A 103 7.07 17.89 -3.66
CA GLU A 103 7.79 17.13 -4.69
C GLU A 103 7.63 15.62 -4.43
N VAL A 104 6.56 15.04 -4.97
CA VAL A 104 6.12 13.71 -4.54
C VAL A 104 6.89 12.58 -5.24
N TYR A 105 7.34 11.61 -4.44
CA TYR A 105 7.67 10.26 -4.90
C TYR A 105 7.13 9.20 -3.93
N GLY A 106 7.23 7.94 -4.33
CA GLY A 106 6.62 6.89 -3.53
C GLY A 106 6.79 5.48 -4.03
N THR A 107 6.30 4.55 -3.23
CA THR A 107 6.27 3.13 -3.53
C THR A 107 4.89 2.54 -3.30
N ILE A 108 4.60 1.46 -4.01
CA ILE A 108 3.49 0.56 -3.74
C ILE A 108 4.02 -0.87 -3.57
N LYS A 109 3.46 -1.60 -2.62
CA LYS A 109 3.81 -2.99 -2.34
C LYS A 109 2.57 -3.80 -2.00
N HIS A 110 2.48 -5.01 -2.55
CA HIS A 110 1.46 -5.97 -2.13
C HIS A 110 1.80 -6.56 -0.75
N ILE A 111 0.79 -6.66 0.11
CA ILE A 111 0.86 -7.17 1.48
C ILE A 111 -0.29 -8.17 1.67
N GLY A 112 0.01 -9.31 2.28
CA GLY A 112 -0.98 -10.34 2.59
C GLY A 112 -0.73 -11.64 1.81
N PRO A 113 -1.74 -12.53 1.78
CA PRO A 113 -1.63 -13.84 1.14
C PRO A 113 -1.41 -13.71 -0.37
N THR A 114 -0.70 -14.68 -0.93
CA THR A 114 -0.40 -14.77 -2.36
C THR A 114 -0.27 -16.23 -2.79
N THR A 115 -0.19 -16.49 -4.09
CA THR A 115 0.07 -17.84 -4.61
C THR A 115 1.56 -18.16 -4.55
N ALA A 116 1.94 -19.44 -4.45
CA ALA A 116 3.33 -19.86 -4.33
C ALA A 116 4.23 -19.29 -5.45
N GLY A 117 3.72 -19.23 -6.69
CA GLY A 117 4.45 -18.68 -7.85
C GLY A 117 4.71 -17.17 -7.78
N LEU A 118 3.98 -16.43 -6.93
CA LEU A 118 4.13 -14.99 -6.78
C LEU A 118 4.85 -14.57 -5.49
N ALA A 119 5.17 -15.52 -4.60
CA ALA A 119 5.74 -15.24 -3.29
C ALA A 119 6.99 -14.35 -3.35
N ALA A 120 7.85 -14.56 -4.37
CA ALA A 120 9.07 -13.77 -4.57
C ALA A 120 8.81 -12.31 -4.99
N ILE A 121 7.70 -12.04 -5.69
CA ILE A 121 7.43 -10.72 -6.27
C ILE A 121 6.34 -9.93 -5.53
N ALA A 122 5.42 -10.62 -4.85
CA ALA A 122 4.36 -10.01 -4.06
C ALA A 122 4.89 -9.06 -2.99
N GLY A 123 6.07 -9.35 -2.43
CA GLY A 123 6.72 -8.50 -1.43
C GLY A 123 7.58 -7.37 -2.00
N THR A 124 7.76 -7.28 -3.32
CA THR A 124 8.71 -6.34 -3.92
C THR A 124 8.06 -4.98 -4.12
N PRO A 125 8.62 -3.90 -3.57
CA PRO A 125 8.09 -2.56 -3.78
C PRO A 125 8.32 -2.11 -5.24
N LEU A 126 7.26 -1.59 -5.85
CA LEU A 126 7.32 -0.86 -7.11
C LEU A 126 7.38 0.63 -6.80
N ALA A 127 8.21 1.36 -7.54
CA ALA A 127 8.21 2.81 -7.52
C ALA A 127 6.92 3.30 -8.21
N LEU A 128 6.07 4.02 -7.45
CA LEU A 128 5.05 4.89 -8.04
C LEU A 128 5.74 6.02 -8.82
N ARG A 129 6.81 6.54 -8.22
CA ARG A 129 7.78 7.43 -8.84
C ARG A 129 9.13 7.29 -8.13
N LYS A 130 10.23 7.47 -8.85
CA LYS A 130 11.58 7.47 -8.27
C LYS A 130 11.93 8.83 -7.68
N ARG A 131 12.73 8.84 -6.60
CA ARG A 131 13.29 10.06 -6.00
C ARG A 131 14.10 10.92 -6.99
N SER A 132 14.80 10.29 -7.93
CA SER A 132 15.56 10.98 -8.98
C SER A 132 14.68 11.68 -10.03
N ASN A 133 13.39 11.34 -10.08
CA ASN A 133 12.42 11.85 -11.05
C ASN A 133 11.08 12.13 -10.36
N VAL A 134 11.07 12.95 -9.31
CA VAL A 134 9.85 13.35 -8.58
C VAL A 134 8.83 14.06 -9.48
N ILE A 135 7.56 14.02 -9.06
CA ILE A 135 6.52 14.88 -9.64
C ILE A 135 6.50 16.16 -8.81
N LYS A 136 6.93 17.27 -9.42
CA LYS A 136 7.18 18.52 -8.70
C LYS A 136 5.89 19.30 -8.42
N ASN A 137 5.86 19.96 -7.27
CA ASN A 137 4.94 21.05 -6.97
C ASN A 137 3.47 20.72 -7.24
N THR A 138 2.99 19.55 -6.77
CA THR A 138 1.61 19.14 -7.00
C THR A 138 0.98 18.46 -5.78
N TYR A 139 -0.29 18.77 -5.54
CA TYR A 139 -1.15 18.04 -4.59
C TYR A 139 -1.83 16.82 -5.22
N THR A 140 -1.74 16.68 -6.54
CA THR A 140 -2.31 15.57 -7.31
C THR A 140 -1.29 14.95 -8.24
N PRO A 141 -0.25 14.27 -7.70
CA PRO A 141 0.66 13.52 -8.54
C PRO A 141 -0.08 12.42 -9.29
N GLU A 142 0.21 12.26 -10.56
CA GLU A 142 -0.32 11.18 -11.40
C GLU A 142 0.70 10.05 -11.51
N PHE A 143 0.22 8.83 -11.34
CA PHE A 143 0.97 7.59 -11.44
C PHE A 143 0.36 6.72 -12.52
N ASN A 144 1.14 5.79 -13.05
CA ASN A 144 0.67 4.78 -14.01
C ASN A 144 1.26 3.42 -13.62
N THR A 145 1.06 3.04 -12.36
CA THR A 145 1.56 1.77 -11.80
C THR A 145 0.43 0.77 -11.74
N GLU A 146 0.67 -0.44 -12.23
CA GLU A 146 -0.38 -1.44 -12.40
C GLU A 146 0.02 -2.81 -11.88
N TYR A 147 -0.98 -3.55 -11.42
CA TYR A 147 -0.93 -4.97 -11.13
C TYR A 147 -1.94 -5.64 -12.07
N LEU A 148 -1.44 -6.33 -13.09
CA LEU A 148 -2.25 -7.04 -14.08
C LEU A 148 -2.47 -8.48 -13.64
N ALA A 149 -3.68 -8.99 -13.85
CA ALA A 149 -4.08 -10.36 -13.49
C ALA A 149 -3.66 -10.79 -12.08
N TRP A 150 -3.68 -9.86 -11.13
CA TRP A 150 -3.19 -10.09 -9.78
C TRP A 150 -4.23 -10.86 -8.95
N PRO A 151 -3.88 -12.02 -8.38
CA PRO A 151 -4.82 -12.80 -7.58
C PRO A 151 -5.13 -12.05 -6.29
N MET A 152 -6.42 -11.93 -5.98
CA MET A 152 -6.91 -11.21 -4.82
C MET A 152 -7.56 -12.16 -3.82
N PHE A 153 -7.13 -12.04 -2.58
CA PHE A 153 -7.68 -12.75 -1.44
C PHE A 153 -8.33 -11.73 -0.49
N LYS A 154 -9.14 -12.22 0.45
CA LYS A 154 -9.83 -11.38 1.44
C LYS A 154 -8.91 -10.41 2.18
N ASP A 155 -7.69 -10.85 2.52
CA ASP A 155 -6.71 -10.06 3.28
C ASP A 155 -5.62 -9.42 2.40
N THR A 156 -5.83 -9.40 1.08
CA THR A 156 -4.93 -8.70 0.15
C THR A 156 -4.99 -7.20 0.37
N ARG A 157 -3.81 -6.59 0.44
CA ARG A 157 -3.62 -5.16 0.64
C ARG A 157 -2.55 -4.62 -0.30
N PHE A 158 -2.73 -3.39 -0.74
CA PHE A 158 -1.71 -2.61 -1.46
C PHE A 158 -1.28 -1.44 -0.60
N ARG A 159 -0.08 -1.53 -0.03
CA ARG A 159 0.50 -0.49 0.81
C ARG A 159 1.23 0.53 -0.07
N ILE A 160 0.76 1.76 -0.03
CA ILE A 160 1.35 2.91 -0.69
C ILE A 160 2.11 3.74 0.36
N LYS A 161 3.34 4.11 0.06
CA LYS A 161 4.15 5.03 0.87
C LYS A 161 4.58 6.20 0.02
N LEU A 162 4.36 7.42 0.51
CA LEU A 162 4.69 8.66 -0.18
C LEU A 162 5.59 9.54 0.67
N TRP A 163 6.45 10.27 -0.01
CA TRP A 163 7.40 11.22 0.55
C TRP A 163 7.43 12.49 -0.29
N ASP A 164 7.71 13.59 0.39
CA ASP A 164 8.07 14.88 -0.19
C ASP A 164 9.59 14.93 -0.25
N LYS A 165 10.13 15.30 -1.41
CA LYS A 165 11.58 15.33 -1.60
C LYS A 165 12.15 16.64 -1.10
N ASP A 166 13.17 16.52 -0.26
CA ASP A 166 13.96 17.64 0.23
C ASP A 166 15.44 17.50 -0.14
N ILE A 167 16.20 18.58 0.05
CA ILE A 167 17.64 18.58 -0.21
C ILE A 167 18.38 17.66 0.76
N LYS A 168 17.96 17.63 2.02
CA LYS A 168 18.63 16.87 3.10
C LYS A 168 17.84 15.63 3.51
N ASP A 169 16.65 15.84 4.07
CA ASP A 169 15.85 14.78 4.69
C ASP A 169 14.43 14.82 4.12
N ASP A 170 14.05 13.80 3.37
CA ASP A 170 12.74 13.72 2.73
C ASP A 170 11.61 13.59 3.77
N ASP A 171 10.64 14.49 3.73
CA ASP A 171 9.50 14.50 4.64
C ASP A 171 8.49 13.38 4.29
N PRO A 172 8.08 12.51 5.24
CA PRO A 172 7.05 11.52 4.98
C PRO A 172 5.69 12.21 4.76
N ILE A 173 5.05 11.93 3.62
CA ILE A 173 3.66 12.31 3.38
C ILE A 173 2.74 11.31 4.05
N GLY A 174 3.02 10.01 3.97
CA GLY A 174 2.22 9.04 4.69
C GLY A 174 2.28 7.64 4.13
N THR A 175 1.68 6.71 4.88
CA THR A 175 1.47 5.33 4.46
C THR A 175 -0.03 5.06 4.46
N VAL A 176 -0.53 4.52 3.35
CA VAL A 176 -1.94 4.13 3.21
C VAL A 176 -2.03 2.73 2.61
N GLU A 177 -3.13 2.04 2.88
CA GLU A 177 -3.41 0.69 2.40
C GLU A 177 -4.76 0.69 1.69
N LEU A 178 -4.78 0.19 0.46
CA LEU A 178 -5.99 -0.20 -0.24
C LEU A 178 -6.26 -1.67 0.05
N VAL A 179 -7.50 -2.01 0.34
CA VAL A 179 -7.90 -3.39 0.67
C VAL A 179 -8.69 -4.02 -0.47
N GLU A 180 -8.87 -5.34 -0.43
CA GLU A 180 -9.68 -6.10 -1.42
C GLU A 180 -11.04 -5.47 -1.72
N LYS A 181 -11.73 -4.97 -0.69
CA LYS A 181 -13.04 -4.32 -0.81
C LYS A 181 -13.00 -3.07 -1.70
N ASP A 182 -11.93 -2.29 -1.63
CA ASP A 182 -11.77 -1.08 -2.46
C ASP A 182 -11.60 -1.45 -3.93
N ILE A 183 -10.86 -2.51 -4.20
CA ILE A 183 -10.64 -3.03 -5.56
C ILE A 183 -11.95 -3.57 -6.13
N LYS A 184 -12.68 -4.39 -5.37
CA LYS A 184 -14.01 -4.90 -5.77
C LYS A 184 -14.99 -3.77 -6.04
N LEU A 185 -14.93 -2.68 -5.27
CA LEU A 185 -15.75 -1.49 -5.50
C LEU A 185 -15.39 -0.82 -6.83
N ALA A 186 -14.11 -0.61 -7.12
CA ALA A 186 -13.65 -0.06 -8.40
C ALA A 186 -14.10 -0.91 -9.59
N VAL A 187 -13.99 -2.25 -9.49
CA VAL A 187 -14.48 -3.19 -10.52
C VAL A 187 -15.99 -3.07 -10.72
N LYS A 188 -16.77 -3.01 -9.63
CA LYS A 188 -18.23 -2.87 -9.68
C LYS A 188 -18.64 -1.57 -10.38
N ILE A 189 -17.89 -0.48 -10.14
CA ILE A 189 -18.17 0.84 -10.69
C ILE A 189 -17.72 0.96 -12.16
N GLY A 190 -16.69 0.21 -12.56
CA GLY A 190 -16.25 0.13 -13.97
C GLY A 190 -15.59 1.40 -14.51
N LYS A 191 -15.23 2.35 -13.63
CA LYS A 191 -14.52 3.59 -13.96
C LYS A 191 -13.60 4.00 -12.82
N PRO A 192 -12.63 4.91 -13.03
CA PRO A 192 -11.79 5.42 -11.96
C PRO A 192 -12.60 5.99 -10.79
N ILE A 193 -12.20 5.66 -9.56
CA ILE A 193 -12.81 6.15 -8.32
C ILE A 193 -11.75 6.68 -7.35
N TRP A 194 -12.17 7.60 -6.48
CA TRP A 194 -11.35 8.12 -5.40
C TRP A 194 -11.71 7.42 -4.09
N ILE A 195 -10.73 6.75 -3.49
CA ILE A 195 -10.83 6.05 -2.21
C ILE A 195 -10.29 6.97 -1.11
N LYS A 196 -11.09 7.19 -0.06
CA LYS A 196 -10.69 8.00 1.10
C LYS A 196 -9.75 7.21 2.01
N VAL A 197 -8.60 7.79 2.35
CA VAL A 197 -7.55 7.14 3.17
C VAL A 197 -6.90 8.07 4.20
N ASN A 198 -7.48 9.25 4.43
CA ASN A 198 -6.95 10.31 5.29
C ASN A 198 -6.67 9.87 6.74
N GLU A 199 -7.49 8.97 7.29
CA GLU A 199 -7.32 8.46 8.66
C GLU A 199 -6.03 7.65 8.83
N GLN A 200 -5.49 7.08 7.75
CA GLN A 200 -4.28 6.25 7.79
C GLN A 200 -3.00 7.09 7.71
N SER A 201 -3.09 8.33 7.22
CA SER A 201 -1.96 9.19 6.89
C SER A 201 -1.96 10.51 7.68
N ARG A 202 -2.69 10.57 8.81
CA ARG A 202 -2.85 11.81 9.61
C ARG A 202 -3.29 13.00 8.75
N ASN A 203 -4.21 12.76 7.81
CA ASN A 203 -4.75 13.72 6.85
C ASN A 203 -3.77 14.29 5.81
N GLN A 204 -2.60 13.69 5.64
CA GLN A 204 -1.66 14.11 4.58
C GLN A 204 -1.95 13.45 3.23
N VAL A 205 -2.42 12.20 3.19
CA VAL A 205 -2.95 11.56 1.97
C VAL A 205 -4.45 11.46 2.13
N LEU A 206 -5.19 12.33 1.43
CA LEU A 206 -6.63 12.41 1.59
C LEU A 206 -7.34 11.29 0.81
N PHE A 207 -6.92 11.10 -0.45
CA PHE A 207 -7.54 10.14 -1.35
C PHE A 207 -6.52 9.46 -2.25
N VAL A 208 -6.84 8.23 -2.69
CA VAL A 208 -6.13 7.52 -3.76
C VAL A 208 -7.10 7.29 -4.91
N GLN A 209 -6.71 7.68 -6.11
CA GLN A 209 -7.47 7.37 -7.32
C GLN A 209 -7.02 6.02 -7.86
N ILE A 210 -7.97 5.11 -8.05
CA ILE A 210 -7.72 3.79 -8.63
C ILE A 210 -8.71 3.47 -9.73
N SER A 211 -8.28 2.60 -10.65
CA SER A 211 -9.18 1.85 -11.53
C SER A 211 -8.92 0.36 -11.35
N ALA A 212 -9.95 -0.45 -11.59
CA ALA A 212 -9.80 -1.90 -11.57
C ALA A 212 -10.80 -2.58 -12.52
N SER A 213 -10.42 -3.73 -13.03
CA SER A 213 -11.27 -4.61 -13.84
C SER A 213 -10.99 -6.08 -13.51
N LYS A 214 -11.94 -6.97 -13.82
CA LYS A 214 -11.66 -8.42 -13.77
C LYS A 214 -10.60 -8.75 -14.81
N ALA A 215 -9.65 -9.59 -14.44
CA ALA A 215 -8.66 -10.09 -15.39
C ALA A 215 -9.28 -11.14 -16.32
N LEU A 216 -8.67 -11.35 -17.49
CA LEU A 216 -8.98 -12.51 -18.32
C LEU A 216 -8.62 -13.79 -17.57
N GLU A 217 -9.42 -14.82 -17.77
CA GLU A 217 -9.14 -16.14 -17.20
C GLU A 217 -7.75 -16.62 -17.64
N HIS A 218 -6.99 -17.18 -16.70
CA HIS A 218 -5.63 -17.69 -16.91
C HIS A 218 -4.56 -16.68 -17.37
N ALA A 219 -4.84 -15.37 -17.40
CA ALA A 219 -3.80 -14.38 -17.68
C ALA A 219 -2.68 -14.45 -16.61
N PRO A 220 -1.40 -14.46 -17.02
CA PRO A 220 -0.30 -14.51 -16.06
C PRO A 220 -0.22 -13.19 -15.27
N PRO A 221 -0.08 -13.23 -13.93
CA PRO A 221 0.07 -12.03 -13.12
C PRO A 221 1.32 -11.25 -13.49
N LYS A 222 1.22 -9.92 -13.57
CA LYS A 222 2.33 -9.03 -13.93
C LYS A 222 2.27 -7.72 -13.18
N MET A 223 3.44 -7.18 -12.82
CA MET A 223 3.58 -5.83 -12.29
C MET A 223 4.07 -4.88 -13.40
N ILE A 224 3.39 -3.76 -13.59
CA ILE A 224 3.80 -2.68 -14.49
C ILE A 224 4.25 -1.49 -13.65
N GLY A 225 5.54 -1.18 -13.74
CA GLY A 225 6.18 -0.13 -12.98
C GLY A 225 7.68 -0.32 -12.95
N THR A 226 8.40 0.58 -12.28
CA THR A 226 9.84 0.38 -12.06
C THR A 226 10.06 -0.25 -10.69
N PRO A 227 10.84 -1.33 -10.56
CA PRO A 227 11.22 -1.82 -9.23
C PRO A 227 11.91 -0.72 -8.42
N TYR A 228 11.60 -0.66 -7.13
CA TYR A 228 12.26 0.24 -6.19
C TYR A 228 13.40 -0.53 -5.50
N TYR A 229 14.62 -0.28 -5.97
CA TYR A 229 15.86 -0.79 -5.37
C TYR A 229 16.51 0.29 -4.50
#